data_AF-A0A4Z2GNJ1-F1
#
_entry.id   AF-A0A4Z2GNJ1-F1
#
_cell.length_a   1.000
_cell.length_b   1.000
_cell.length_c   1.000
_cell.angle_alpha   90.00
_cell.angle_beta   90.00
_cell.angle_gamma   90.00
#
_symmetry.space_group_name_H-M   'P 1'
#
loop_
_entity.id
_entity.type
_entity.pdbx_description
1 polymer ?
#
loop_
_entity_poly.entity_id
_entity_poly.type
_entity_poly.pdbx_seq_one_letter_code
_entity_poly.pdbx_strand_id
1 'polypeptide(L)'
;MATVGLQNRDHVQWTEEEKENARQKAKENSCTLIPLEEQGTFDTEACQYWDKFYKMHQKKFFKDRKWLFLEFPELLPSGAKSQTTNGYLVDQQESHLQLTGSSTDTETRDQQHNGPTHRNTDTPSHQEESSQGAAPEETDALIQTPAFPGQHASFRILEVGCGVGNSTFPIVNSIKEKDAYLYCCDFSPCAIQLVKDHPDYHDSVCHAFVHDICEEKASFPFPIHSLDVILAVFVLSSIHPERRGS
;
A
#
# COMPACT_ATOMS: atom_id res chain seq x y z
N MET A 1 -35.97 -12.92 -4.98
CA MET A 1 -34.88 -13.75 -4.41
C MET A 1 -33.88 -13.99 -5.53
N ALA A 2 -32.79 -13.22 -5.56
CA ALA A 2 -31.71 -13.42 -6.52
C ALA A 2 -30.57 -14.13 -5.78
N THR A 3 -30.43 -15.43 -6.03
CA THR A 3 -29.29 -16.20 -5.59
C THR A 3 -28.11 -15.80 -6.47
N VAL A 4 -27.26 -14.89 -5.99
CA VAL A 4 -25.98 -14.59 -6.64
C VAL A 4 -25.12 -15.84 -6.45
N GLY A 5 -24.82 -16.51 -7.56
CA GLY A 5 -23.97 -17.69 -7.56
C GLY A 5 -22.59 -17.32 -7.03
N LEU A 6 -22.23 -17.90 -5.89
CA LEU A 6 -20.85 -18.10 -5.49
C LEU A 6 -20.19 -19.00 -6.54
N GLN A 7 -19.59 -18.40 -7.56
CA GLN A 7 -18.64 -19.12 -8.40
C GLN A 7 -17.34 -19.30 -7.60
N ASN A 8 -17.37 -20.30 -6.72
CA ASN A 8 -16.20 -20.87 -6.04
C ASN A 8 -15.14 -21.24 -7.09
N ARG A 9 -14.02 -20.53 -7.12
CA ARG A 9 -12.87 -20.81 -8.00
C ARG A 9 -12.03 -22.03 -7.59
N ASP A 10 -12.33 -22.64 -6.45
CA ASP A 10 -11.69 -23.89 -6.00
C ASP A 10 -12.14 -25.16 -6.77
N HIS A 11 -12.92 -25.03 -7.85
CA HIS A 11 -13.27 -26.17 -8.69
C HIS A 11 -12.16 -26.54 -9.69
N VAL A 12 -10.89 -26.32 -9.35
CA VAL A 12 -9.83 -27.14 -9.96
C VAL A 12 -9.99 -28.52 -9.34
N GLN A 13 -10.70 -29.39 -10.05
CA GLN A 13 -10.77 -30.81 -9.69
C GLN A 13 -9.41 -31.43 -10.03
N TRP A 14 -8.52 -31.46 -9.04
CA TRP A 14 -7.24 -32.13 -9.18
C TRP A 14 -7.49 -33.60 -9.51
N THR A 15 -6.95 -34.04 -10.63
CA THR A 15 -6.83 -35.45 -10.94
C THR A 15 -5.97 -36.14 -9.86
N GLU A 16 -6.14 -37.45 -9.67
CA GLU A 16 -5.29 -38.20 -8.75
C GLU A 16 -3.81 -38.12 -9.15
N GLU A 17 -3.52 -38.01 -10.44
CA GLU A 17 -2.17 -37.77 -10.96
C GLU A 17 -1.61 -36.41 -10.54
N GLU A 18 -2.37 -35.32 -10.65
CA GLU A 18 -1.92 -33.99 -10.22
C GLU A 18 -1.73 -33.92 -8.70
N LYS A 19 -2.59 -34.59 -7.92
CA LYS A 19 -2.42 -34.71 -6.46
C LYS A 19 -1.12 -35.45 -6.13
N GLU A 20 -0.84 -36.55 -6.82
CA GLU A 20 0.39 -37.32 -6.60
C GLU A 20 1.62 -36.54 -7.05
N ASN A 21 1.57 -35.86 -8.19
CA ASN A 21 2.63 -34.97 -8.66
C ASN A 21 2.91 -33.82 -7.68
N ALA A 22 1.87 -33.22 -7.09
CA ALA A 22 2.02 -32.20 -6.07
C ALA A 22 2.66 -32.75 -4.78
N ARG A 23 2.25 -33.95 -4.34
CA ARG A 23 2.86 -34.64 -3.20
C ARG A 23 4.33 -34.98 -3.45
N GLN A 24 4.65 -35.49 -4.62
CA GLN A 24 6.00 -35.84 -5.01
C GLN A 24 6.90 -34.60 -5.04
N LYS A 25 6.46 -33.50 -5.66
CA LYS A 25 7.17 -32.22 -5.62
C LYS A 25 7.33 -31.65 -4.22
N ALA A 26 6.29 -31.73 -3.38
CA ALA A 26 6.37 -31.30 -1.98
C ALA A 26 7.40 -32.12 -1.20
N LYS A 27 7.48 -33.43 -1.46
CA LYS A 27 8.45 -34.35 -0.87
C LYS A 27 9.87 -34.06 -1.36
N GLU A 28 10.06 -33.83 -2.66
CA GLU A 28 11.36 -33.45 -3.22
C GLU A 28 11.86 -32.12 -2.66
N ASN A 29 10.98 -31.12 -2.59
CA ASN A 29 11.30 -29.81 -2.01
C ASN A 29 11.59 -29.90 -0.51
N SER A 30 10.94 -30.81 0.22
CA SER A 30 11.17 -30.99 1.67
C SER A 30 12.40 -31.83 1.99
N CYS A 31 12.98 -32.55 1.02
CA CYS A 31 14.21 -33.31 1.21
C CYS A 31 15.46 -32.43 1.32
N THR A 32 15.41 -31.18 0.85
CA THR A 32 16.52 -30.22 0.98
C THR A 32 16.27 -29.36 2.21
N LEU A 33 16.78 -29.80 3.36
CA LEU A 33 16.74 -29.02 4.59
C LEU A 33 18.00 -28.17 4.69
N ILE A 34 17.83 -26.91 5.09
CA ILE A 34 18.95 -26.06 5.52
C ILE A 34 19.63 -26.77 6.70
N PRO A 35 20.97 -26.94 6.71
CA PRO A 35 21.68 -27.51 7.84
C PRO A 35 21.31 -26.80 9.15
N LEU A 36 21.16 -27.55 10.25
CA LEU A 36 20.70 -27.01 11.54
C LEU A 36 21.53 -25.81 12.02
N GLU A 37 22.83 -25.83 11.71
CA GLU A 37 23.80 -24.79 12.06
C GLU A 37 23.58 -23.47 11.28
N GLU A 38 22.97 -23.54 10.10
CA GLU A 38 22.72 -22.36 9.25
C GLU A 38 21.32 -21.77 9.47
N GLN A 39 20.37 -22.54 10.00
CA GLN A 39 18.99 -22.09 10.22
C GLN A 39 18.92 -20.83 11.09
N GLY A 40 19.67 -20.81 12.20
CA GLY A 40 19.72 -19.64 13.08
C GLY A 40 20.29 -18.39 12.39
N THR A 41 21.24 -18.56 11.48
CA THR A 41 21.81 -17.46 10.69
C THR A 41 20.79 -16.90 9.71
N PHE A 42 20.05 -17.75 8.99
CA PHE A 42 19.01 -17.31 8.07
C PHE A 42 17.87 -16.58 8.76
N ASP A 43 17.49 -17.01 9.97
CA ASP A 43 16.46 -16.33 10.76
C ASP A 43 16.94 -14.98 11.29
N THR A 44 18.17 -14.92 11.81
CA THR A 44 18.74 -13.69 12.40
C THR A 44 19.07 -12.64 11.33
N GLU A 45 19.55 -13.08 10.17
CA GLU A 45 19.95 -12.22 9.07
C GLU A 45 18.87 -12.04 7.99
N ALA A 46 17.67 -12.60 8.18
CA ALA A 46 16.56 -12.53 7.23
C ALA A 46 16.35 -11.10 6.70
N CYS A 47 16.32 -10.11 7.60
CA CYS A 47 16.14 -8.70 7.23
C CYS A 47 17.21 -8.25 6.23
N GLN A 48 18.47 -8.64 6.43
CA GLN A 48 19.57 -8.27 5.53
C GLN A 48 19.45 -8.95 4.17
N TYR A 49 19.02 -10.21 4.12
CA TYR A 49 18.80 -10.93 2.87
C TYR A 49 17.68 -10.30 2.04
N TRP A 50 16.58 -9.95 2.68
CA TRP A 50 15.46 -9.27 2.01
C TRP A 50 15.81 -7.85 1.60
N ASP A 51 16.53 -7.09 2.44
CA ASP A 51 17.06 -5.78 2.06
C ASP A 51 17.96 -5.86 0.81
N LYS A 52 18.89 -6.82 0.77
CA LYS A 52 19.75 -7.05 -0.40
C LYS A 52 18.92 -7.40 -1.64
N PHE A 53 17.93 -8.26 -1.46
CA PHE A 53 17.01 -8.66 -2.53
C PHE A 53 16.26 -7.44 -3.12
N TYR A 54 15.68 -6.59 -2.27
CA TYR A 54 14.97 -5.40 -2.72
C TYR A 54 15.90 -4.37 -3.38
N LYS A 55 17.12 -4.19 -2.87
CA LYS A 55 18.14 -3.33 -3.51
C LYS A 55 18.49 -3.82 -4.92
N MET A 56 18.62 -5.14 -5.08
CA MET A 56 19.01 -5.76 -6.35
C MET A 56 17.88 -5.78 -7.38
N HIS A 57 16.66 -6.15 -6.98
CA HIS A 57 15.55 -6.40 -7.91
C HIS A 57 14.52 -5.28 -8.02
N GLN A 58 14.44 -4.39 -7.03
CA GLN A 58 13.49 -3.28 -6.98
C GLN A 58 12.06 -3.72 -7.37
N LYS A 59 11.42 -3.04 -8.32
CA LYS A 59 10.06 -3.31 -8.82
C LYS A 59 9.98 -4.40 -9.90
N LYS A 60 11.07 -5.09 -10.24
CA LYS A 60 11.12 -5.98 -11.42
C LYS A 60 10.73 -7.43 -11.15
N PHE A 61 10.46 -7.80 -9.90
CA PHE A 61 10.33 -9.21 -9.52
C PHE A 61 8.88 -9.72 -9.50
N PHE A 62 7.93 -8.95 -8.98
CA PHE A 62 6.51 -9.33 -8.95
C PHE A 62 5.69 -8.47 -9.90
N LYS A 63 4.67 -9.08 -10.52
CA LYS A 63 3.67 -8.35 -11.31
C LYS A 63 2.70 -7.61 -10.38
N ASP A 64 2.16 -6.49 -10.87
CA ASP A 64 1.07 -5.77 -10.22
C ASP A 64 -0.11 -6.69 -9.92
N ARG A 65 -0.65 -6.60 -8.70
CA ARG A 65 -1.73 -7.48 -8.23
C ARG A 65 -3.12 -6.87 -8.44
N LYS A 66 -3.34 -6.26 -9.60
CA LYS A 66 -4.62 -5.61 -9.97
C LYS A 66 -5.81 -6.58 -9.96
N TRP A 67 -5.56 -7.88 -10.11
CA TRP A 67 -6.60 -8.92 -10.07
C TRP A 67 -7.20 -9.14 -8.68
N LEU A 68 -6.55 -8.65 -7.61
CA LEU A 68 -6.96 -8.92 -6.24
C LEU A 68 -8.42 -8.48 -5.97
N PHE A 69 -8.85 -7.35 -6.54
CA PHE A 69 -10.22 -6.83 -6.38
C PHE A 69 -11.26 -7.54 -7.25
N LEU A 70 -10.83 -8.25 -8.29
CA LEU A 70 -11.73 -9.09 -9.08
C LEU A 70 -12.07 -10.37 -8.31
N GLU A 71 -11.15 -10.85 -7.49
CA GLU A 71 -11.28 -12.11 -6.76
C GLU A 71 -11.84 -11.89 -5.35
N PHE A 72 -11.50 -10.78 -4.70
CA PHE A 72 -11.96 -10.43 -3.35
C PHE A 72 -12.58 -9.03 -3.33
N PRO A 73 -13.82 -8.86 -3.83
CA PRO A 73 -14.52 -7.57 -3.82
C PRO A 73 -14.66 -6.94 -2.43
N GLU A 74 -14.72 -7.77 -1.39
CA GLU A 74 -14.81 -7.39 0.02
C GLU A 74 -13.56 -6.67 0.56
N LEU A 75 -12.45 -6.69 -0.18
CA LEU A 75 -11.26 -5.88 0.16
C LEU A 75 -11.51 -4.37 0.03
N LEU A 76 -12.61 -3.97 -0.60
CA LEU A 76 -12.98 -2.58 -0.79
C LEU A 76 -14.26 -2.24 -0.01
N PRO A 77 -14.42 -0.98 0.44
CA PRO A 77 -15.63 -0.54 1.11
C PRO A 77 -16.90 -0.85 0.29
N SER A 78 -17.97 -1.28 0.97
CA SER A 78 -19.26 -1.55 0.36
C SER A 78 -19.80 -0.30 -0.34
N GLY A 79 -19.89 -0.31 -1.67
CA GLY A 79 -20.21 0.86 -2.50
C GLY A 79 -19.23 1.13 -3.63
N ALA A 80 -18.08 0.44 -3.62
CA ALA A 80 -17.14 0.39 -4.73
C ALA A 80 -17.71 -0.40 -5.92
N LYS A 81 -18.63 0.19 -6.70
CA LYS A 81 -18.93 -0.35 -8.04
C LYS A 81 -17.67 -0.22 -8.88
N SER A 82 -17.05 -1.35 -9.20
CA SER A 82 -15.92 -1.42 -10.13
C SER A 82 -16.32 -0.73 -11.44
N GLN A 83 -15.66 0.37 -11.79
CA GLN A 83 -15.72 0.88 -13.16
C GLN A 83 -14.89 -0.07 -14.01
N THR A 84 -15.56 -1.05 -14.62
CA THR A 84 -15.00 -1.89 -15.65
C THR A 84 -14.65 -1.01 -16.86
N THR A 85 -13.38 -0.61 -17.00
CA THR A 85 -12.90 -0.06 -18.27
C THR A 85 -12.73 -1.20 -19.27
N ASN A 86 -13.68 -1.32 -20.19
CA ASN A 86 -13.48 -1.93 -21.50
C ASN A 86 -12.22 -1.32 -22.14
N GLY A 87 -11.12 -2.07 -22.22
CA GLY A 87 -9.87 -1.54 -22.78
C GLY A 87 -8.72 -2.54 -22.78
N TYR A 88 -8.96 -3.80 -23.15
CA TYR A 88 -7.89 -4.74 -23.47
C TYR A 88 -8.25 -5.50 -24.76
N LEU A 89 -7.97 -4.87 -25.89
CA LEU A 89 -7.65 -5.59 -27.12
C LEU A 89 -6.33 -5.04 -27.65
N VAL A 90 -5.33 -5.92 -27.59
CA VAL A 90 -4.20 -6.09 -28.51
C VAL A 90 -3.32 -4.86 -28.79
N ASP A 91 -2.10 -4.86 -28.24
CA ASP A 91 -0.93 -4.70 -29.12
C ASP A 91 0.32 -5.37 -28.52
N GLN A 92 0.70 -6.50 -29.11
CA GLN A 92 2.05 -7.03 -29.09
C GLN A 92 2.53 -7.04 -30.54
N GLN A 93 3.80 -6.62 -30.73
CA GLN A 93 4.58 -6.51 -31.98
C GLN A 93 4.30 -5.25 -32.82
N GLU A 94 5.27 -4.47 -33.29
CA GLU A 94 6.65 -4.81 -33.67
C GLU A 94 7.53 -3.55 -33.80
N SER A 95 8.82 -3.73 -33.59
CA SER A 95 9.87 -2.76 -33.91
C SER A 95 10.17 -2.74 -35.41
N HIS A 96 10.01 -1.59 -36.08
CA HIS A 96 10.76 -1.30 -37.32
C HIS A 96 11.08 0.19 -37.49
N LEU A 97 12.26 0.42 -38.06
CA LEU A 97 13.01 1.67 -38.14
C LEU A 97 12.53 2.63 -39.26
N GLN A 98 12.97 3.89 -39.10
CA GLN A 98 13.36 4.90 -40.12
C GLN A 98 12.42 6.08 -40.49
N LEU A 99 12.82 7.26 -39.99
CA LEU A 99 13.35 8.45 -40.69
C LEU A 99 12.51 9.30 -41.68
N THR A 100 12.69 10.63 -41.53
CA THR A 100 12.42 11.79 -42.44
C THR A 100 10.97 12.27 -42.58
N GLY A 101 10.62 13.56 -42.66
CA GLY A 101 11.38 14.82 -42.77
C GLY A 101 10.55 15.99 -42.20
N SER A 102 11.19 16.98 -41.58
CA SER A 102 11.38 18.36 -42.08
C SER A 102 10.13 19.05 -42.66
N SER A 103 9.71 20.15 -42.01
CA SER A 103 9.67 21.52 -42.58
C SER A 103 8.74 22.40 -41.73
N THR A 104 9.28 23.41 -41.02
CA THR A 104 9.25 24.87 -41.34
C THR A 104 7.83 25.45 -41.32
N ASP A 105 7.50 26.58 -40.72
CA ASP A 105 8.28 27.68 -40.18
C ASP A 105 7.28 28.69 -39.57
N THR A 106 7.78 29.57 -38.68
CA THR A 106 7.39 31.00 -38.55
C THR A 106 5.94 31.33 -38.05
N GLU A 107 5.66 32.36 -37.25
CA GLU A 107 6.42 33.53 -36.83
C GLU A 107 5.68 34.29 -35.72
N THR A 108 6.47 34.95 -34.85
CA THR A 108 6.25 36.28 -34.20
C THR A 108 5.00 36.56 -33.35
N ARG A 109 4.96 37.51 -32.42
CA ARG A 109 5.87 38.35 -31.60
C ARG A 109 4.92 39.43 -31.05
N ASP A 110 5.07 39.83 -29.78
CA ASP A 110 4.95 41.21 -29.25
C ASP A 110 4.74 41.13 -27.72
N GLN A 111 5.76 41.43 -26.90
CA GLN A 111 6.26 42.75 -26.46
C GLN A 111 5.22 43.52 -25.60
N GLN A 112 5.41 43.53 -24.27
CA GLN A 112 6.00 44.61 -23.44
C GLN A 112 5.04 45.77 -23.12
N HIS A 113 4.79 46.07 -21.83
CA HIS A 113 5.26 47.32 -21.18
C HIS A 113 4.82 47.49 -19.70
N ASN A 114 5.81 47.84 -18.87
CA ASN A 114 5.90 48.86 -17.81
C ASN A 114 4.79 49.12 -16.77
N GLY A 115 5.18 48.98 -15.49
CA GLY A 115 5.44 50.14 -14.62
C GLY A 115 4.38 50.55 -13.58
N PRO A 116 4.78 51.22 -12.47
CA PRO A 116 4.18 51.06 -11.13
C PRO A 116 3.43 52.29 -10.60
N THR A 117 2.69 52.17 -9.49
CA THR A 117 2.25 53.35 -8.72
C THR A 117 2.06 53.08 -7.21
N HIS A 118 2.71 53.92 -6.41
CA HIS A 118 2.58 54.13 -4.97
C HIS A 118 1.17 54.62 -4.53
N ARG A 119 0.73 54.27 -3.30
CA ARG A 119 0.32 55.26 -2.29
C ARG A 119 0.17 54.70 -0.87
N ASN A 120 0.72 55.44 0.08
CA ASN A 120 0.63 55.31 1.55
C ASN A 120 -0.77 55.66 2.07
N THR A 121 -1.16 55.15 3.25
CA THR A 121 -1.31 55.93 4.53
C THR A 121 -1.90 55.08 5.67
N ASP A 122 -1.17 55.11 6.81
CA ASP A 122 -1.60 55.37 8.20
C ASP A 122 -2.50 54.39 9.01
N THR A 123 -1.86 53.84 10.05
CA THR A 123 -2.33 53.36 11.38
C THR A 123 -2.84 54.58 12.22
N PRO A 124 -3.41 54.50 13.46
CA PRO A 124 -3.40 53.41 14.45
C PRO A 124 -4.67 53.22 15.34
N SER A 125 -4.65 52.21 16.22
CA SER A 125 -4.78 52.35 17.70
C SER A 125 -5.60 51.26 18.42
N HIS A 126 -4.93 50.71 19.45
CA HIS A 126 -5.34 49.91 20.61
C HIS A 126 -6.78 50.04 21.15
N GLN A 127 -7.30 48.94 21.72
CA GLN A 127 -7.78 48.91 23.12
C GLN A 127 -7.98 47.48 23.65
N GLU A 128 -7.54 47.31 24.91
CA GLU A 128 -7.74 46.17 25.82
C GLU A 128 -9.10 46.29 26.54
N GLU A 129 -9.67 45.17 26.99
CA GLU A 129 -10.43 44.92 28.24
C GLU A 129 -11.16 43.56 28.07
N SER A 130 -10.75 42.47 28.70
CA SER A 130 -10.89 42.04 30.11
C SER A 130 -12.29 41.58 30.53
N SER A 131 -12.32 40.30 30.95
CA SER A 131 -13.17 39.67 31.97
C SER A 131 -14.67 39.47 31.72
N GLN A 132 -15.10 38.20 31.80
CA GLN A 132 -15.88 37.69 32.94
C GLN A 132 -15.96 36.16 32.91
N GLY A 133 -15.82 35.56 34.09
CA GLY A 133 -15.74 34.12 34.28
C GLY A 133 -17.08 33.41 34.12
N ALA A 134 -17.01 32.25 33.48
CA ALA A 134 -17.99 31.19 33.66
C ALA A 134 -17.29 30.06 34.44
N ALA A 135 -18.01 29.49 35.39
CA ALA A 135 -17.59 28.36 36.21
C ALA A 135 -16.98 27.23 35.34
N PRO A 136 -16.03 26.42 35.85
CA PRO A 136 -15.71 25.20 35.16
C PRO A 136 -16.94 24.31 35.29
N GLU A 137 -17.76 24.28 34.24
CA GLU A 137 -18.52 23.09 33.92
C GLU A 137 -17.51 21.94 33.94
N GLU A 138 -17.84 20.88 34.67
CA GLU A 138 -17.16 19.60 34.52
C GLU A 138 -17.31 19.19 33.06
N THR A 139 -16.40 19.66 32.22
CA THR A 139 -16.19 19.11 30.89
C THR A 139 -15.75 17.70 31.16
N ASP A 140 -16.73 16.79 31.04
CA ASP A 140 -16.55 15.38 30.81
C ASP A 140 -15.29 15.26 29.96
N ALA A 141 -14.20 14.83 30.60
CA ALA A 141 -12.89 14.82 29.98
C ALA A 141 -12.98 13.76 28.89
N LEU A 142 -13.41 14.20 27.70
CA LEU A 142 -13.35 13.46 26.46
C LEU A 142 -11.95 12.89 26.44
N ILE A 143 -11.85 11.58 26.65
CA ILE A 143 -10.61 10.85 26.50
C ILE A 143 -10.21 11.12 25.06
N GLN A 144 -9.34 12.09 24.84
CA GLN A 144 -8.82 12.41 23.53
C GLN A 144 -7.98 11.20 23.15
N THR A 145 -8.60 10.28 22.41
CA THR A 145 -7.88 9.20 21.76
C THR A 145 -6.75 9.84 20.96
N PRO A 146 -5.48 9.44 21.18
CA PRO A 146 -4.36 10.04 20.50
C PRO A 146 -4.59 9.95 18.99
N ALA A 147 -4.31 11.05 18.29
CA ALA A 147 -4.51 11.09 16.85
C ALA A 147 -3.63 10.05 16.16
N PHE A 148 -4.17 9.39 15.13
CA PHE A 148 -3.46 8.38 14.35
C PHE A 148 -3.72 8.54 12.85
N PRO A 149 -2.79 8.12 11.97
CA PRO A 149 -3.00 8.13 10.52
C PRO A 149 -4.32 7.42 10.18
N GLY A 150 -5.12 7.93 9.23
CA GLY A 150 -6.38 7.26 8.86
C GLY A 150 -7.49 7.23 9.93
N GLN A 151 -7.38 7.99 11.03
CA GLN A 151 -8.41 8.07 12.08
C GLN A 151 -9.81 8.46 11.58
N HIS A 152 -9.88 9.17 10.46
CA HIS A 152 -11.13 9.62 9.87
C HIS A 152 -11.74 8.62 8.88
N ALA A 153 -10.99 7.59 8.48
CA ALA A 153 -11.48 6.60 7.54
C ALA A 153 -12.45 5.63 8.23
N SER A 154 -13.62 5.37 7.62
CA SER A 154 -14.54 4.35 8.12
C SER A 154 -14.13 2.91 7.80
N PHE A 155 -13.21 2.72 6.86
CA PHE A 155 -12.70 1.40 6.48
C PHE A 155 -11.17 1.36 6.44
N ARG A 156 -10.53 0.42 7.13
CA ARG A 156 -9.08 0.38 7.29
C ARG A 156 -8.51 -1.00 6.95
N ILE A 157 -7.47 -0.99 6.12
CA ILE A 157 -6.81 -2.18 5.60
C ILE A 157 -5.36 -2.20 6.09
N LEU A 158 -4.84 -3.37 6.47
CA LEU A 158 -3.42 -3.60 6.67
C LEU A 158 -2.88 -4.59 5.63
N GLU A 159 -1.90 -4.18 4.82
CA GLU A 159 -1.07 -5.08 4.02
C GLU A 159 0.21 -5.43 4.78
N VAL A 160 0.33 -6.68 5.22
CA VAL A 160 1.54 -7.23 5.82
C VAL A 160 2.46 -7.73 4.72
N GLY A 161 3.76 -7.46 4.83
CA GLY A 161 4.77 -7.85 3.85
C GLY A 161 4.51 -7.21 2.49
N CYS A 162 4.33 -5.89 2.48
CA CYS A 162 3.99 -5.14 1.28
C CYS A 162 5.11 -5.13 0.23
N GLY A 163 6.35 -5.46 0.63
CA GLY A 163 7.52 -5.35 -0.22
C GLY A 163 7.62 -3.97 -0.85
N VAL A 164 7.86 -3.94 -2.16
CA VAL A 164 7.99 -2.69 -2.95
C VAL A 164 6.64 -2.10 -3.42
N GLY A 165 5.51 -2.65 -2.97
CA GLY A 165 4.18 -2.07 -3.19
C GLY A 165 3.38 -2.59 -4.39
N ASN A 166 3.66 -3.79 -4.90
CA ASN A 166 2.97 -4.34 -6.08
C ASN A 166 1.47 -4.61 -5.88
N SER A 167 1.00 -4.75 -4.64
CA SER A 167 -0.43 -4.70 -4.29
C SER A 167 -0.81 -3.37 -3.65
N THR A 168 0.09 -2.77 -2.86
CA THR A 168 -0.12 -1.46 -2.22
C THR A 168 -0.65 -0.41 -3.18
N PHE A 169 0.01 -0.16 -4.32
CA PHE A 169 -0.42 0.91 -5.24
C PHE A 169 -1.71 0.60 -6.00
N PRO A 170 -1.96 -0.63 -6.48
CA PRO A 170 -3.30 -1.02 -6.91
C PRO A 170 -4.40 -0.79 -5.86
N ILE A 171 -4.13 -1.05 -4.57
CA ILE A 171 -5.08 -0.79 -3.48
C ILE A 171 -5.27 0.71 -3.30
N VAL A 172 -4.19 1.48 -3.16
CA VAL A 172 -4.22 2.95 -3.03
C VAL A 172 -5.06 3.58 -4.14
N ASN A 173 -4.80 3.22 -5.40
CA ASN A 173 -5.53 3.74 -6.55
C ASN A 173 -7.02 3.36 -6.52
N SER A 174 -7.36 2.22 -5.91
CA SER A 174 -8.74 1.79 -5.76
C SER A 174 -9.47 2.47 -4.59
N ILE A 175 -8.76 2.99 -3.59
CA ILE A 175 -9.36 3.60 -2.39
C ILE A 175 -9.21 5.12 -2.30
N LYS A 176 -8.43 5.76 -3.17
CA LYS A 176 -8.06 7.19 -3.10
C LYS A 176 -9.23 8.17 -2.95
N GLU A 177 -10.40 7.82 -3.48
CA GLU A 177 -11.63 8.64 -3.44
C GLU A 177 -12.73 8.00 -2.57
N LYS A 178 -12.35 7.07 -1.70
CA LYS A 178 -13.26 6.38 -0.79
C LYS A 178 -12.92 6.77 0.64
N ASP A 179 -13.88 6.57 1.53
CA ASP A 179 -13.69 6.70 2.97
C ASP A 179 -12.92 5.49 3.53
N ALA A 180 -11.67 5.33 3.08
CA ALA A 180 -10.82 4.20 3.40
C ALA A 180 -9.34 4.59 3.53
N TYR A 181 -8.59 3.80 4.30
CA TYR A 181 -7.17 4.04 4.56
C TYR A 181 -6.37 2.74 4.54
N LEU A 182 -5.19 2.77 3.93
CA LEU A 182 -4.30 1.62 3.84
C LEU A 182 -3.06 1.78 4.72
N TYR A 183 -2.87 0.88 5.67
CA TYR A 183 -1.59 0.65 6.30
C TYR A 183 -0.84 -0.41 5.50
N CYS A 184 0.45 -0.21 5.27
CA CYS A 184 1.30 -1.22 4.67
C CYS A 184 2.62 -1.33 5.45
N CYS A 185 3.02 -2.56 5.75
CA CYS A 185 4.26 -2.80 6.46
C CYS A 185 5.10 -3.90 5.83
N ASP A 186 6.40 -3.78 6.08
CA ASP A 186 7.40 -4.77 5.75
C ASP A 186 8.50 -4.67 6.80
N PHE A 187 9.13 -5.78 7.12
CA PHE A 187 10.24 -5.80 8.07
C PHE A 187 11.54 -5.26 7.44
N SER A 188 11.59 -5.12 6.12
CA SER A 188 12.68 -4.48 5.38
C SER A 188 12.52 -2.95 5.32
N PRO A 189 13.44 -2.17 5.92
CA PRO A 189 13.48 -0.72 5.74
C PRO A 189 13.66 -0.32 4.28
N CYS A 190 14.39 -1.11 3.49
CA CYS A 190 14.57 -0.86 2.07
C CYS A 190 13.24 -0.96 1.29
N ALA A 191 12.41 -1.96 1.60
CA ALA A 191 11.10 -2.12 0.99
C ALA A 191 10.21 -0.91 1.28
N ILE A 192 10.14 -0.49 2.56
CA ILE A 192 9.35 0.67 2.98
C ILE A 192 9.85 1.96 2.33
N GLN A 193 11.16 2.14 2.18
CA GLN A 193 11.69 3.31 1.47
C GLN A 193 11.25 3.32 0.00
N LEU A 194 11.30 2.17 -0.69
CA LEU A 194 10.85 2.06 -2.08
C LEU A 194 9.35 2.32 -2.24
N VAL A 195 8.53 1.98 -1.24
CA VAL A 195 7.11 2.33 -1.19
C VAL A 195 6.93 3.84 -0.99
N LYS A 196 7.63 4.45 -0.04
CA LYS A 196 7.54 5.90 0.23
C LYS A 196 8.06 6.76 -0.92
N ASP A 197 9.06 6.29 -1.66
CA ASP A 197 9.62 6.97 -2.83
C ASP A 197 8.72 6.83 -4.08
N HIS A 198 7.63 6.06 -4.01
CA HIS A 198 6.73 5.88 -5.14
C HIS A 198 5.94 7.17 -5.43
N PRO A 199 5.80 7.60 -6.70
CA PRO A 199 5.05 8.83 -7.04
C PRO A 199 3.60 8.86 -6.57
N ASP A 200 2.95 7.69 -6.51
CA ASP A 200 1.57 7.53 -6.04
C ASP A 200 1.44 7.41 -4.51
N TYR A 201 2.54 7.41 -3.75
CA TYR A 201 2.49 7.41 -2.29
C TYR A 201 1.96 8.74 -1.78
N HIS A 202 0.98 8.69 -0.87
CA HIS A 202 0.43 9.90 -0.25
C HIS A 202 -0.13 9.60 1.14
N ASP A 203 0.36 10.32 2.16
CA ASP A 203 0.01 10.06 3.56
C ASP A 203 -1.49 10.22 3.88
N SER A 204 -2.25 10.91 3.01
CA SER A 204 -3.70 11.05 3.17
C SER A 204 -4.50 9.77 2.86
N VAL A 205 -3.91 8.78 2.20
CA VAL A 205 -4.61 7.55 1.79
C VAL A 205 -3.90 6.28 2.25
N CYS A 206 -2.60 6.36 2.52
CA CYS A 206 -1.86 5.25 3.08
C CYS A 206 -0.76 5.65 4.05
N HIS A 207 -0.31 4.70 4.86
CA HIS A 207 0.83 4.85 5.75
C HIS A 207 1.75 3.63 5.67
N ALA A 208 2.99 3.84 5.23
CA ALA A 208 4.01 2.80 5.15
C ALA A 208 4.95 2.83 6.37
N PHE A 209 5.14 1.68 7.03
CA PHE A 209 5.98 1.58 8.24
C PHE A 209 6.76 0.27 8.32
N VAL A 210 7.93 0.32 8.95
CA VAL A 210 8.76 -0.88 9.16
C VAL A 210 8.18 -1.66 10.33
N HIS A 211 7.95 -2.95 10.14
CA HIS A 211 7.41 -3.81 11.20
C HIS A 211 7.78 -5.28 10.97
N ASP A 212 8.37 -5.91 11.99
CA ASP A 212 8.49 -7.37 12.06
C ASP A 212 7.24 -7.93 12.75
N ILE A 213 6.41 -8.66 12.00
CA ILE A 213 5.18 -9.26 12.54
C ILE A 213 5.45 -10.31 13.62
N CYS A 214 6.68 -10.79 13.76
CA CYS A 214 7.07 -11.73 14.81
C CYS A 214 7.45 -11.02 16.12
N GLU A 215 7.43 -9.68 16.18
CA GLU A 215 7.78 -8.93 17.38
C GLU A 215 6.54 -8.68 18.27
N GLU A 216 6.41 -9.44 19.37
CA GLU A 216 5.26 -9.41 20.28
C GLU A 216 4.94 -8.04 20.90
N LYS A 217 5.95 -7.18 21.07
CA LYS A 217 5.82 -5.88 21.75
C LYS A 217 5.70 -4.70 20.79
N ALA A 218 5.55 -4.97 19.50
CA ALA A 218 5.56 -3.91 18.51
C ALA A 218 4.26 -3.08 18.56
N SER A 219 4.43 -1.76 18.60
CA SER A 219 3.30 -0.83 18.52
C SER A 219 2.90 -0.60 17.07
N PHE A 220 1.61 -0.68 16.79
CA PHE A 220 1.06 -0.32 15.49
C PHE A 220 0.69 1.17 15.42
N PRO A 221 0.75 1.81 14.25
CA PRO A 221 0.34 3.21 14.06
C PRO A 221 -1.19 3.38 14.03
N PHE A 222 -1.92 2.47 14.68
CA PHE A 222 -3.38 2.45 14.75
C PHE A 222 -3.85 1.74 16.03
N PRO A 223 -5.06 2.04 16.53
CA PRO A 223 -5.61 1.38 17.71
C PRO A 223 -5.86 -0.12 17.47
N ILE A 224 -5.79 -0.90 18.54
CA ILE A 224 -6.19 -2.32 18.51
C ILE A 224 -7.69 -2.40 18.14
N HIS A 225 -8.08 -3.45 17.40
CA HIS A 225 -9.45 -3.67 16.92
C HIS A 225 -9.99 -2.55 16.01
N SER A 226 -9.11 -1.82 15.31
CA SER A 226 -9.50 -0.76 14.38
C SER A 226 -9.48 -1.17 12.89
N LEU A 227 -8.95 -2.33 12.54
CA LEU A 227 -8.84 -2.79 11.14
C LEU A 227 -10.07 -3.59 10.71
N ASP A 228 -10.50 -3.39 9.47
CA ASP A 228 -11.55 -4.18 8.82
C ASP A 228 -10.98 -5.37 8.04
N VAL A 229 -9.79 -5.19 7.46
CA VAL A 229 -9.14 -6.19 6.60
C VAL A 229 -7.65 -6.28 6.91
N ILE A 230 -7.14 -7.50 7.01
CA ILE A 230 -5.70 -7.79 7.01
C ILE A 230 -5.37 -8.64 5.80
N LEU A 231 -4.50 -8.13 4.93
CA LEU A 231 -3.97 -8.80 3.76
C LEU A 231 -2.55 -9.29 4.05
N ALA A 232 -2.34 -10.61 4.00
CA ALA A 232 -1.02 -11.22 4.17
C ALA A 232 -0.78 -12.22 3.03
N VAL A 233 -0.11 -11.79 1.96
CA VAL A 233 0.10 -12.63 0.78
C VAL A 233 1.55 -13.09 0.70
N PHE A 234 1.77 -14.41 0.79
CA PHE A 234 3.08 -15.07 0.85
C PHE A 234 3.96 -14.71 2.05
N VAL A 235 3.41 -14.00 3.05
CA VAL A 235 4.16 -13.60 4.26
C VAL A 235 4.36 -14.78 5.20
N LEU A 236 3.28 -15.48 5.55
CA LEU A 236 3.33 -16.52 6.58
C LEU A 236 4.21 -17.72 6.18
N SER A 237 4.34 -17.98 4.88
CA SER A 237 5.26 -18.99 4.34
C SER A 237 6.73 -18.65 4.55
N SER A 238 7.06 -17.36 4.72
CA SER A 238 8.43 -16.86 4.89
C SER A 238 8.86 -16.72 6.35
N ILE A 239 7.97 -17.01 7.29
CA ILE A 239 8.26 -16.98 8.73
C ILE A 239 8.54 -18.40 9.21
N HIS A 240 9.63 -18.60 9.95
CA HIS A 240 9.93 -19.91 10.56
C HIS A 240 8.77 -20.36 11.48
N PRO A 241 8.33 -21.62 11.46
CA PRO A 241 7.16 -22.07 12.24
C PRO A 241 7.21 -21.70 13.73
N GLU A 242 8.39 -21.74 14.35
CA GLU A 242 8.59 -21.38 15.76
C GLU A 242 8.35 -19.89 16.05
N ARG A 243 8.40 -19.02 15.04
CA ARG A 243 8.14 -17.59 15.15
C ARG A 243 6.69 -17.20 14.81
N ARG A 244 5.85 -18.16 14.40
CA ARG A 244 4.45 -17.89 13.97
C ARG A 244 3.46 -17.81 15.13
N GLY A 245 3.87 -18.12 16.35
CA GLY A 245 3.01 -18.15 17.53
C GLY A 245 3.82 -18.20 18.81
N SER A 246 4.19 -17.02 19.28
CA SER A 246 4.56 -16.75 20.66
C SER A 246 3.69 -15.61 21.19
#